data_AF-G1URD6-F1
#
_entry.id   AF-G1URD6-F1
#
_cell.length_a   1.000
_cell.length_b   1.000
_cell.length_c   1.000
_cell.angle_alpha   90.00
_cell.angle_beta   90.00
_cell.angle_gamma   90.00
#
_symmetry.space_group_name_H-M   'P 1'
#
loop_
_entity.id
_entity.type
_entity.pdbx_description
1 polymer ?
#
loop_
_entity_poly.entity_id
_entity_poly.type
_entity_poly.pdbx_seq_one_letter_code
_entity_poly.pdbx_strand_id
1 'polypeptide(L)'
;MALPKALLCVLDEHPPAHSPEEAALRAVGFSAATVPWRQTSAQRGWMRLLPILDDPAVQAWVFCGASTDFTPAVLNRMAMLTLALRRPSPPLTACLLTGDGPEPELPHWLGDVRVFRRDKNFAARLMAARLKSRPLPPRPFHLAAHLDPLIGQWLEAGPTEGAQWPGFMAGTLGAEVTAFGVGPRGILPRKCTLERPLRGIRGNWGGREFCACAARNLIGADNACFLRVEGEPEAIFIAPYPEEDGLETRNQSAAYLELA
;
A
#
# COMPACT_ATOMS: atom_id res chain seq x y z
N MET A 1 -26.58 6.76 1.39
CA MET A 1 -26.45 5.37 1.92
C MET A 1 -25.48 5.41 3.08
N ALA A 2 -25.79 4.80 4.22
CA ALA A 2 -24.84 4.78 5.35
C ALA A 2 -23.64 3.89 5.00
N LEU A 3 -22.42 4.36 5.25
CA LEU A 3 -21.20 3.59 5.02
C LEU A 3 -21.06 2.47 6.07
N PRO A 4 -20.42 1.34 5.71
CA PRO A 4 -20.22 0.24 6.64
C PRO A 4 -19.24 0.63 7.76
N LYS A 5 -19.41 0.05 8.94
CA LYS A 5 -18.42 0.10 10.01
C LYS A 5 -17.33 -0.96 9.85
N ALA A 6 -17.63 -2.06 9.16
CA ALA A 6 -16.68 -3.11 8.80
C ALA A 6 -16.80 -3.45 7.32
N LEU A 7 -15.67 -3.40 6.60
CA LEU A 7 -15.60 -3.84 5.20
C LEU A 7 -14.95 -5.23 5.17
N LEU A 8 -15.69 -6.23 4.70
CA LEU A 8 -15.23 -7.62 4.55
C LEU A 8 -14.89 -7.91 3.09
N CYS A 9 -13.61 -8.04 2.76
CA CYS A 9 -13.11 -8.47 1.47
C CYS A 9 -12.97 -10.00 1.45
N VAL A 10 -13.85 -10.69 0.72
CA VAL A 10 -13.80 -12.15 0.58
C VAL A 10 -12.94 -12.52 -0.62
N LEU A 11 -11.89 -13.29 -0.37
CA LEU A 11 -10.87 -13.68 -1.35
C LEU A 11 -11.26 -14.94 -2.14
N ASP A 12 -12.17 -15.74 -1.59
CA ASP A 12 -12.67 -16.97 -2.19
C ASP A 12 -13.13 -16.74 -3.65
N GLU A 13 -12.90 -17.73 -4.49
CA GLU A 13 -13.24 -17.66 -5.92
C GLU A 13 -14.76 -17.57 -6.15
N HIS A 14 -15.51 -18.32 -5.35
CA HIS A 14 -16.96 -18.41 -5.41
C HIS A 14 -17.54 -18.05 -4.03
N PRO A 15 -17.55 -16.76 -3.67
CA PRO A 15 -18.03 -16.35 -2.36
C PRO A 15 -19.51 -16.73 -2.22
N PRO A 16 -19.93 -17.30 -1.08
CA PRO A 16 -21.34 -17.59 -0.85
C PRO A 16 -22.15 -16.29 -0.84
N ALA A 17 -23.41 -16.35 -1.29
CA ALA A 17 -24.31 -15.18 -1.33
C ALA A 17 -24.48 -14.51 0.05
N HIS A 18 -24.33 -15.29 1.12
CA HIS A 18 -24.25 -14.81 2.50
C HIS A 18 -23.02 -15.42 3.17
N SER A 19 -22.03 -14.59 3.49
CA SER A 19 -20.84 -15.04 4.22
C SER A 19 -21.19 -15.22 5.72
N PRO A 20 -20.87 -16.38 6.32
CA PRO A 20 -21.04 -16.57 7.76
C PRO A 20 -20.20 -15.59 8.58
N GLU A 21 -19.07 -15.11 8.03
CA GLU A 21 -18.23 -14.09 8.62
C GLU A 21 -18.92 -12.72 8.64
N GLU A 22 -19.66 -12.35 7.59
CA GLU A 22 -20.49 -11.15 7.59
C GLU A 22 -21.58 -11.23 8.67
N ALA A 23 -22.27 -12.37 8.78
CA ALA A 23 -23.28 -12.60 9.80
C ALA A 23 -22.70 -12.49 11.22
N ALA A 24 -21.51 -13.04 11.45
CA ALA A 24 -20.80 -12.93 12.73
C ALA A 24 -20.44 -11.48 13.07
N LEU A 25 -19.96 -10.69 12.09
CA LEU A 25 -19.68 -9.26 12.27
C LEU A 25 -20.96 -8.48 12.63
N ARG A 26 -22.08 -8.76 11.94
CA ARG A 26 -23.37 -8.13 12.24
C ARG A 26 -23.89 -8.50 13.63
N ALA A 27 -23.73 -9.76 14.05
CA ALA A 27 -24.17 -10.24 15.36
C ALA A 27 -23.50 -9.52 16.54
N VAL A 28 -22.26 -9.05 16.36
CA VAL A 28 -21.53 -8.26 17.38
C VAL A 28 -21.72 -6.74 17.22
N GLY A 29 -22.58 -6.30 16.30
CA GLY A 29 -22.96 -4.90 16.14
C GLY A 29 -22.21 -4.11 15.07
N PHE A 30 -21.41 -4.75 14.21
CA PHE A 30 -20.90 -4.07 13.03
C PHE A 30 -22.01 -3.88 11.99
N SER A 31 -22.12 -2.68 11.42
CA SER A 31 -22.74 -2.51 10.11
C SER A 31 -21.75 -3.02 9.06
N ALA A 32 -21.79 -4.31 8.74
CA ALA A 32 -20.84 -4.92 7.81
C ALA A 32 -21.28 -4.74 6.34
N ALA A 33 -20.32 -4.69 5.43
CA ALA A 33 -20.53 -4.85 3.99
C ALA A 33 -19.48 -5.78 3.41
N THR A 34 -19.90 -6.62 2.45
CA THR A 34 -19.04 -7.61 1.82
C THR A 34 -18.64 -7.17 0.42
N VAL A 35 -17.37 -7.38 0.08
CA VAL A 35 -16.76 -7.10 -1.21
C VAL A 35 -16.18 -8.39 -1.77
N PRO A 36 -16.66 -8.92 -2.91
CA PRO A 36 -16.02 -10.04 -3.58
C PRO A 36 -14.69 -9.56 -4.19
N TRP A 37 -13.57 -9.92 -3.56
CA TRP A 37 -12.28 -9.32 -3.85
C TRP A 37 -11.80 -9.59 -5.27
N ARG A 38 -11.93 -10.82 -5.78
CA ARG A 38 -11.48 -11.15 -7.15
C ARG A 38 -12.17 -10.28 -8.20
N GLN A 39 -13.50 -10.19 -8.13
CA GLN A 39 -14.30 -9.35 -9.03
C GLN A 39 -13.94 -7.87 -8.88
N THR A 40 -13.79 -7.40 -7.65
CA THR A 40 -13.48 -6.00 -7.35
C THR A 40 -12.06 -5.64 -7.76
N SER A 41 -11.11 -6.56 -7.63
CA SER A 41 -9.70 -6.34 -7.94
C SER A 41 -9.39 -6.38 -9.43
N ALA A 42 -10.30 -6.93 -10.24
CA ALA A 42 -10.19 -6.91 -11.69
C ALA A 42 -10.08 -5.47 -12.21
N GLN A 43 -9.24 -5.26 -13.22
CA GLN A 43 -9.14 -4.00 -13.98
C GLN A 43 -9.08 -2.73 -13.09
N ARG A 44 -8.27 -2.75 -12.02
CA ARG A 44 -8.06 -1.64 -11.06
C ARG A 44 -9.25 -1.28 -10.17
N GLY A 45 -10.33 -2.07 -10.14
CA GLY A 45 -11.52 -1.76 -9.36
C GLY A 45 -11.28 -1.63 -7.85
N TRP A 46 -10.24 -2.27 -7.31
CA TRP A 46 -9.86 -2.20 -5.89
C TRP A 46 -9.50 -0.78 -5.42
N MET A 47 -9.03 0.08 -6.32
CA MET A 47 -8.74 1.49 -5.99
C MET A 47 -10.01 2.25 -5.58
N ARG A 48 -11.19 1.79 -6.02
CA ARG A 48 -12.49 2.39 -5.66
C ARG A 48 -12.87 2.16 -4.20
N LEU A 49 -12.15 1.28 -3.50
CA LEU A 49 -12.33 1.08 -2.05
C LEU A 49 -11.72 2.22 -1.24
N LEU A 50 -10.78 2.98 -1.80
CA LEU A 50 -10.09 4.07 -1.10
C LEU A 50 -11.05 5.08 -0.44
N PRO A 51 -12.03 5.70 -1.14
CA PRO A 51 -12.95 6.65 -0.49
C PRO A 51 -13.83 6.02 0.59
N ILE A 52 -14.07 4.69 0.54
CA ILE A 52 -14.79 3.97 1.59
C ILE A 52 -13.88 3.83 2.82
N LEU A 53 -12.65 3.34 2.63
CA LEU A 53 -11.70 3.08 3.72
C LEU A 53 -11.20 4.36 4.40
N ASP A 54 -11.11 5.47 3.65
CA ASP A 54 -10.69 6.77 4.17
C ASP A 54 -11.78 7.44 5.04
N ASP A 55 -13.03 6.97 4.96
CA ASP A 55 -14.11 7.45 5.82
C ASP A 55 -13.92 6.94 7.28
N PRO A 56 -13.91 7.83 8.28
CA PRO A 56 -13.68 7.47 9.68
C PRO A 56 -14.77 6.55 10.26
N ALA A 57 -15.94 6.46 9.64
CA ALA A 57 -16.99 5.52 10.03
C ALA A 57 -16.57 4.06 9.80
N VAL A 58 -15.69 3.79 8.84
CA VAL A 58 -15.06 2.47 8.68
C VAL A 58 -14.04 2.27 9.80
N GLN A 59 -14.33 1.30 10.66
CA GLN A 59 -13.56 0.98 11.86
C GLN A 59 -12.75 -0.31 11.69
N ALA A 60 -13.16 -1.21 10.80
CA ALA A 60 -12.47 -2.46 10.52
C ALA A 60 -12.44 -2.77 9.01
N TRP A 61 -11.32 -3.32 8.57
CA TRP A 61 -11.11 -3.81 7.20
C TRP A 61 -10.59 -5.23 7.26
N VAL A 62 -11.39 -6.19 6.82
CA VAL A 62 -11.13 -7.61 7.01
C VAL A 62 -10.95 -8.28 5.66
N PHE A 63 -9.82 -8.95 5.43
CA PHE A 63 -9.64 -9.86 4.32
C PHE A 63 -9.90 -11.29 4.80
N CYS A 64 -10.76 -12.03 4.11
CA CYS A 64 -11.17 -13.38 4.51
C CYS A 64 -10.94 -14.38 3.36
N GLY A 65 -10.23 -15.46 3.63
CA GLY A 65 -9.94 -16.51 2.66
C GLY A 65 -9.06 -17.63 3.23
N ALA A 66 -8.72 -18.62 2.41
CA ALA A 66 -7.71 -19.60 2.78
C ALA A 66 -6.32 -18.95 2.81
N SER A 67 -5.37 -19.58 3.48
CA SER A 67 -3.97 -19.09 3.54
C SER A 67 -3.38 -18.83 2.15
N THR A 68 -3.68 -19.72 1.18
CA THR A 68 -3.22 -19.60 -0.22
C THR A 68 -3.85 -18.44 -0.98
N ASP A 69 -4.95 -17.86 -0.51
CA ASP A 69 -5.60 -16.72 -1.16
C ASP A 69 -4.91 -15.38 -0.84
N PHE A 70 -4.10 -15.32 0.22
CA PHE A 70 -3.28 -14.15 0.56
C PHE A 70 -2.03 -14.10 -0.30
N THR A 71 -2.22 -14.01 -1.62
CA THR A 71 -1.12 -13.94 -2.58
C THR A 71 -0.38 -12.60 -2.48
N PRO A 72 0.87 -12.51 -2.99
CA PRO A 72 1.60 -11.24 -3.03
C PRO A 72 0.79 -10.09 -3.67
N ALA A 73 -0.02 -10.38 -4.69
CA ALA A 73 -0.92 -9.42 -5.33
C ALA A 73 -1.97 -8.84 -4.36
N VAL A 74 -2.54 -9.68 -3.48
CA VAL A 74 -3.53 -9.24 -2.47
C VAL A 74 -2.85 -8.36 -1.43
N LEU A 75 -1.70 -8.81 -0.92
CA LEU A 75 -0.93 -8.10 0.10
C LEU A 75 -0.40 -6.77 -0.41
N ASN A 76 0.10 -6.74 -1.65
CA ASN A 76 0.53 -5.52 -2.34
C ASN A 76 -0.61 -4.49 -2.41
N ARG A 77 -1.79 -4.89 -2.87
CA ARG A 77 -2.93 -3.97 -3.00
C ARG A 77 -3.43 -3.50 -1.63
N MET A 78 -3.38 -4.38 -0.63
CA MET A 78 -3.66 -4.00 0.76
C MET A 78 -2.68 -2.92 1.24
N ALA A 79 -1.40 -3.10 0.97
CA ALA A 79 -0.36 -2.13 1.29
C ALA A 79 -0.53 -0.80 0.54
N MET A 80 -0.78 -0.85 -0.78
CA MET A 80 -1.00 0.33 -1.60
C MET A 80 -2.22 1.14 -1.15
N LEU A 81 -3.34 0.47 -0.82
CA LEU A 81 -4.51 1.14 -0.25
C LEU A 81 -4.17 1.77 1.10
N THR A 82 -3.41 1.08 1.95
CA THR A 82 -2.98 1.61 3.26
C THR A 82 -2.12 2.86 3.12
N LEU A 83 -1.20 2.90 2.13
CA LEU A 83 -0.38 4.08 1.81
C LEU A 83 -1.19 5.24 1.23
N ALA A 84 -2.38 4.98 0.68
CA ALA A 84 -3.22 5.99 0.05
C ALA A 84 -4.20 6.65 1.03
N LEU A 85 -4.36 6.10 2.24
CA LEU A 85 -5.23 6.67 3.27
C LEU A 85 -4.68 8.03 3.74
N ARG A 86 -5.58 9.00 3.88
CA ARG A 86 -5.29 10.37 4.32
C ARG A 86 -5.63 10.59 5.79
N ARG A 87 -6.33 9.63 6.40
CA ARG A 87 -6.62 9.62 7.83
C ARG A 87 -5.36 9.32 8.69
N PRO A 88 -5.25 9.86 9.92
CA PRO A 88 -4.07 9.67 10.78
C PRO A 88 -3.76 8.21 11.15
N SER A 89 -4.80 7.39 11.25
CA SER A 89 -4.70 5.95 11.52
C SER A 89 -5.62 5.19 10.57
N PRO A 90 -5.17 4.08 9.97
CA PRO A 90 -6.03 3.23 9.15
C PRO A 90 -7.20 2.63 9.96
N PRO A 91 -8.24 2.08 9.33
CA PRO A 91 -9.15 1.18 10.04
C PRO A 91 -8.35 -0.01 10.62
N LEU A 92 -8.90 -0.71 11.62
CA LEU A 92 -8.26 -1.94 12.11
C LEU A 92 -8.27 -2.98 10.98
N THR A 93 -7.09 -3.29 10.45
CA THR A 93 -6.93 -4.28 9.38
C THR A 93 -6.80 -5.68 9.97
N ALA A 94 -7.45 -6.66 9.36
CA ALA A 94 -7.35 -8.05 9.77
C ALA A 94 -7.34 -9.05 8.61
N CYS A 95 -6.57 -10.12 8.76
CA CYS A 95 -6.58 -11.31 7.91
C CYS A 95 -7.34 -12.41 8.66
N LEU A 96 -8.47 -12.86 8.13
CA LEU A 96 -9.28 -13.95 8.67
C LEU A 96 -9.07 -15.22 7.83
N LEU A 97 -8.36 -16.19 8.40
CA LEU A 97 -8.07 -17.46 7.77
C LEU A 97 -9.24 -18.43 7.93
N THR A 98 -9.75 -18.98 6.82
CA THR A 98 -10.87 -19.94 6.80
C THR A 98 -10.43 -21.39 7.11
N GLY A 99 -9.12 -21.66 7.16
CA GLY A 99 -8.53 -22.95 7.50
C GLY A 99 -7.21 -22.84 8.27
N ASP A 100 -6.50 -23.96 8.43
CA ASP A 100 -5.33 -24.08 9.32
C ASP A 100 -3.96 -23.85 8.64
N GLY A 101 -3.96 -23.23 7.45
CA GLY A 101 -2.73 -22.88 6.74
C GLY A 101 -1.87 -21.85 7.48
N PRO A 102 -0.65 -21.57 6.97
CA PRO A 102 0.23 -20.58 7.57
C PRO A 102 -0.39 -19.18 7.54
N GLU A 103 0.03 -18.35 8.50
CA GLU A 103 -0.34 -16.94 8.52
C GLU A 103 0.39 -16.19 7.38
N PRO A 104 -0.25 -15.21 6.74
CA PRO A 104 0.41 -14.45 5.67
C PRO A 104 1.58 -13.65 6.24
N GLU A 105 2.68 -13.60 5.48
CA GLU A 105 3.79 -12.70 5.77
C GLU A 105 3.38 -11.27 5.40
N LEU A 106 3.50 -10.35 6.36
CA LEU A 106 3.02 -8.98 6.19
C LEU A 106 4.19 -7.99 6.28
N PRO A 107 4.25 -6.98 5.41
CA PRO A 107 5.24 -5.93 5.53
C PRO A 107 5.20 -5.28 6.92
N HIS A 108 6.36 -5.17 7.57
CA HIS A 108 6.48 -4.72 8.97
C HIS A 108 5.87 -3.32 9.24
N TRP A 109 5.77 -2.49 8.21
CA TRP A 109 5.28 -1.12 8.32
C TRP A 109 3.76 -1.00 8.20
N LEU A 110 3.03 -2.08 7.89
CA LEU A 110 1.56 -2.08 7.89
C LEU A 110 0.96 -1.97 9.30
N GLY A 111 1.80 -1.94 10.33
CA GLY A 111 1.37 -1.78 11.72
C GLY A 111 0.64 -3.01 12.23
N ASP A 112 -0.37 -2.78 13.08
CA ASP A 112 -1.08 -3.83 13.82
C ASP A 112 -2.13 -4.57 12.96
N VAL A 113 -1.74 -5.15 11.83
CA VAL A 113 -2.62 -6.09 11.11
C VAL A 113 -2.84 -7.33 11.98
N ARG A 114 -4.11 -7.64 12.29
CA ARG A 114 -4.46 -8.78 13.14
C ARG A 114 -4.72 -10.01 12.28
N VAL A 115 -4.04 -11.12 12.57
CA VAL A 115 -4.39 -12.41 11.97
C VAL A 115 -5.32 -13.17 12.91
N PHE A 116 -6.47 -13.61 12.39
CA PHE A 116 -7.43 -14.45 13.09
C PHE A 116 -7.61 -15.75 12.33
N ARG A 117 -7.85 -16.84 13.07
CA ARG A 117 -8.44 -18.05 12.50
C ARG A 117 -9.94 -18.00 12.68
N ARG A 118 -10.68 -18.59 11.74
CA ARG A 118 -12.14 -18.66 11.80
C ARG A 118 -12.58 -19.47 13.01
N ASP A 119 -13.04 -18.75 14.03
CA ASP A 119 -13.66 -19.30 15.23
C ASP A 119 -14.87 -18.46 15.65
N LYS A 120 -15.66 -18.97 16.60
CA LYS A 120 -16.88 -18.30 17.08
C LYS A 120 -16.63 -16.92 17.73
N ASN A 121 -15.39 -16.58 18.06
CA ASN A 121 -15.03 -15.39 18.83
C ASN A 121 -14.30 -14.33 18.01
N PHE A 122 -13.94 -14.57 16.75
CA PHE A 122 -13.16 -13.61 15.95
C PHE A 122 -13.87 -12.25 15.88
N ALA A 123 -15.18 -12.24 15.62
CA ALA A 123 -15.95 -11.01 15.45
C ALA A 123 -15.99 -10.19 16.74
N ALA A 124 -16.18 -10.84 17.90
CA ALA A 124 -16.16 -10.18 19.19
C ALA A 124 -14.78 -9.61 19.54
N ARG A 125 -13.70 -10.35 19.23
CA ARG A 125 -12.32 -9.87 19.40
C ARG A 125 -12.01 -8.68 18.49
N LEU A 126 -12.43 -8.72 17.23
CA LEU A 126 -12.30 -7.61 16.29
C LEU A 126 -13.07 -6.38 16.77
N MET A 127 -14.33 -6.57 17.20
CA MET A 127 -15.16 -5.50 17.75
C MET A 127 -14.50 -4.83 18.95
N ALA A 128 -13.95 -5.60 19.89
CA ALA A 128 -13.24 -5.06 21.04
C ALA A 128 -11.94 -4.33 20.65
N ALA A 129 -11.25 -4.78 19.60
CA ALA A 129 -9.98 -4.22 19.14
C ALA A 129 -10.14 -2.96 18.27
N ARG A 130 -11.30 -2.72 17.65
CA ARG A 130 -11.49 -1.64 16.65
C ARG A 130 -11.12 -0.23 17.13
N LEU A 131 -11.25 0.04 18.43
CA LEU A 131 -10.92 1.33 19.04
C LEU A 131 -9.42 1.50 19.30
N LYS A 132 -8.62 0.44 19.08
CA LYS A 132 -7.18 0.42 19.29
C LYS A 132 -6.39 0.64 18.00
N SER A 133 -7.01 1.16 16.93
CA SER A 133 -6.25 1.53 15.74
C SER A 133 -5.18 2.57 16.08
N ARG A 134 -3.99 2.41 15.51
CA ARG A 134 -2.80 3.23 15.76
C ARG A 134 -2.27 3.81 14.45
N PRO A 135 -1.55 4.93 14.51
CA PRO A 135 -0.78 5.41 13.37
C PRO A 135 0.17 4.33 12.85
N LEU A 136 0.48 4.38 11.56
CA LEU A 136 1.46 3.48 10.98
C LEU A 136 2.84 3.71 11.62
N PRO A 137 3.65 2.64 11.79
CA PRO A 137 5.05 2.76 12.18
C PRO A 137 5.82 3.74 11.27
N PRO A 138 6.87 4.40 11.82
CA PRO A 138 7.78 5.19 11.00
C PRO A 138 8.38 4.36 9.86
N ARG A 139 8.51 5.00 8.70
CA ARG A 139 9.14 4.43 7.50
C ARG A 139 10.51 5.07 7.27
N PRO A 140 11.43 4.41 6.57
CA PRO A 140 12.76 4.95 6.29
C PRO A 140 12.73 6.22 5.44
N PHE A 141 11.63 6.49 4.74
CA PHE A 141 11.36 7.69 3.97
C PHE A 141 9.86 7.96 3.94
N HIS A 142 9.47 9.17 3.54
CA HIS A 142 8.07 9.46 3.25
C HIS A 142 7.62 8.70 2.03
N LEU A 143 6.52 7.99 2.17
CA LEU A 143 5.85 7.32 1.08
C LEU A 143 4.34 7.45 1.26
N ALA A 144 3.67 7.81 0.17
CA ALA A 144 2.22 7.80 0.03
C ALA A 144 1.84 7.27 -1.36
N ALA A 145 0.64 6.72 -1.49
CA ALA A 145 0.09 6.28 -2.77
C ALA A 145 -1.06 7.20 -3.21
N HIS A 146 -1.09 7.53 -4.49
CA HIS A 146 -2.19 8.22 -5.15
C HIS A 146 -2.83 7.23 -6.12
N LEU A 147 -3.99 6.72 -5.73
CA LEU A 147 -4.69 5.67 -6.44
C LEU A 147 -5.97 6.22 -7.05
N ASP A 148 -6.09 6.11 -8.37
CA ASP A 148 -7.35 6.35 -9.05
C ASP A 148 -7.45 5.46 -10.30
N PRO A 149 -8.61 4.83 -10.56
CA PRO A 149 -8.75 3.88 -11.65
C PRO A 149 -8.41 4.43 -13.04
N LEU A 150 -8.61 5.73 -13.28
CA LEU A 150 -8.41 6.40 -14.57
C LEU A 150 -6.94 6.81 -14.74
N ILE A 151 -6.29 7.32 -13.69
CA ILE A 151 -4.91 7.82 -13.77
C ILE A 151 -3.86 6.73 -13.44
N GLY A 152 -4.27 5.66 -12.76
CA GLY A 152 -3.44 4.54 -12.34
C GLY A 152 -2.88 4.66 -10.93
N GLN A 153 -1.76 3.96 -10.71
CA GLN A 153 -1.06 3.91 -9.42
C GLN A 153 0.11 4.88 -9.47
N TRP A 154 0.10 5.86 -8.58
CA TRP A 154 1.23 6.76 -8.40
C TRP A 154 1.75 6.66 -6.98
N LEU A 155 3.07 6.68 -6.85
CA LEU A 155 3.76 6.73 -5.58
C LEU A 155 4.39 8.10 -5.40
N GLU A 156 4.17 8.70 -4.24
CA GLU A 156 4.83 9.92 -3.81
C GLU A 156 5.91 9.55 -2.80
N ALA A 157 7.17 9.90 -3.09
CA ALA A 157 8.29 9.64 -2.20
C ALA A 157 9.06 10.93 -1.88
N GLY A 158 9.52 11.04 -0.63
CA GLY A 158 10.28 12.19 -0.15
C GLY A 158 11.08 11.86 1.10
N PRO A 159 11.97 12.76 1.53
CA PRO A 159 12.71 12.59 2.77
C PRO A 159 11.77 12.52 3.99
N THR A 160 12.26 11.91 5.06
CA THR A 160 11.67 12.08 6.39
C THR A 160 11.69 13.56 6.80
N GLU A 161 10.89 13.90 7.81
CA GLU A 161 10.77 15.28 8.29
C GLU A 161 12.15 15.86 8.66
N GLY A 162 12.43 17.08 8.17
CA GLY A 162 13.70 17.77 8.39
C GLY A 162 14.87 17.36 7.48
N ALA A 163 14.75 16.27 6.72
CA ALA A 163 15.79 15.83 5.77
C ALA A 163 15.57 16.40 4.36
N GLN A 164 16.63 16.35 3.54
CA GLN A 164 16.62 16.75 2.13
C GLN A 164 17.41 15.75 1.28
N TRP A 165 17.00 15.59 0.02
CA TRP A 165 17.69 14.79 -0.98
C TRP A 165 18.18 15.72 -2.11
N PRO A 166 19.49 15.85 -2.38
CA PRO A 166 20.05 16.72 -3.43
C PRO A 166 19.86 16.15 -4.86
N GLY A 167 18.82 15.34 -5.04
CA GLY A 167 18.63 14.42 -6.15
C GLY A 167 18.30 13.02 -5.64
N PHE A 168 17.68 12.23 -6.50
CA PHE A 168 17.22 10.89 -6.16
C PHE A 168 17.31 9.96 -7.36
N MET A 169 17.47 8.67 -7.08
CA MET A 169 17.02 7.57 -7.91
C MET A 169 15.90 6.86 -7.16
N ALA A 170 14.78 6.62 -7.83
CA ALA A 170 13.63 5.97 -7.21
C ALA A 170 13.04 4.95 -8.18
N GLY A 171 12.66 3.79 -7.65
CA GLY A 171 12.21 2.67 -8.46
C GLY A 171 11.46 1.62 -7.68
N THR A 172 11.02 0.62 -8.43
CA THR A 172 10.25 -0.52 -7.95
C THR A 172 10.92 -1.83 -8.29
N LEU A 173 10.73 -2.84 -7.44
CA LEU A 173 11.02 -4.24 -7.76
C LEU A 173 9.75 -4.90 -8.29
N GLY A 174 9.89 -5.74 -9.33
CA GLY A 174 8.79 -6.55 -9.88
C GLY A 174 7.70 -5.75 -10.62
N ALA A 175 7.89 -4.44 -10.82
CA ALA A 175 6.94 -3.57 -11.53
C ALA A 175 7.65 -2.48 -12.34
N GLU A 176 6.92 -1.89 -13.29
CA GLU A 176 7.46 -0.92 -14.24
C GLU A 176 7.15 0.52 -13.82
N VAL A 177 8.17 1.38 -13.84
CA VAL A 177 8.01 2.83 -13.71
C VAL A 177 7.79 3.43 -15.09
N THR A 178 6.56 3.83 -15.40
CA THR A 178 6.16 4.30 -16.74
C THR A 178 6.18 5.82 -16.89
N ALA A 179 6.11 6.55 -15.77
CA ALA A 179 6.26 8.00 -15.76
C ALA A 179 6.81 8.45 -14.41
N PHE A 180 7.44 9.62 -14.38
CA PHE A 180 7.85 10.23 -13.13
C PHE A 180 7.87 11.75 -13.20
N GLY A 181 7.85 12.38 -12.03
CA GLY A 181 7.77 13.82 -11.87
C GLY A 181 8.29 14.28 -10.52
N VAL A 182 8.48 15.58 -10.37
CA VAL A 182 8.75 16.26 -9.09
C VAL A 182 7.78 17.42 -8.98
N GLY A 183 7.16 17.57 -7.81
CA GLY A 183 6.22 18.66 -7.57
C GLY A 183 5.78 18.74 -6.11
N PRO A 184 4.74 19.55 -5.81
CA PRO A 184 4.28 19.76 -4.44
C PRO A 184 3.86 18.47 -3.76
N ARG A 185 4.22 18.31 -2.49
CA ARG A 185 3.87 17.15 -1.67
C ARG A 185 2.34 17.03 -1.48
N GLY A 186 1.84 15.81 -1.42
CA GLY A 186 0.43 15.50 -1.15
C GLY A 186 -0.53 15.62 -2.34
N ILE A 187 -0.05 16.02 -3.53
CA ILE A 187 -0.88 16.12 -4.73
C ILE A 187 -0.11 15.75 -5.98
N LEU A 188 -0.75 14.98 -6.87
CA LEU A 188 -0.16 14.67 -8.17
C LEU A 188 0.10 15.96 -8.97
N PRO A 189 1.35 16.21 -9.39
CA PRO A 189 1.71 17.46 -10.02
C PRO A 189 1.12 17.57 -11.42
N ARG A 190 0.51 18.72 -11.72
CA ARG A 190 0.04 19.04 -13.09
C ARG A 190 1.18 19.41 -14.03
N LYS A 191 2.29 19.92 -13.47
CA LYS A 191 3.50 20.33 -14.18
C LYS A 191 4.70 19.93 -13.34
N CYS A 192 5.73 19.42 -14.01
CA CYS A 192 6.99 19.01 -13.38
C CYS A 192 8.14 19.69 -14.12
N THR A 193 9.13 20.17 -13.38
CA THR A 193 10.43 20.57 -13.93
C THR A 193 11.44 19.55 -13.43
N LEU A 194 12.04 18.79 -14.35
CA LEU A 194 13.00 17.74 -13.99
C LEU A 194 14.42 18.20 -14.32
N GLU A 195 15.30 18.19 -13.32
CA GLU A 195 16.71 18.51 -13.49
C GLU A 195 17.48 17.22 -13.79
N ARG A 196 18.18 17.17 -14.92
CA ARG A 196 18.96 16.01 -15.39
C ARG A 196 18.20 14.67 -15.25
N PRO A 197 17.05 14.51 -15.91
CA PRO A 197 16.24 13.30 -15.75
C PRO A 197 16.91 12.08 -16.40
N LEU A 198 16.95 10.98 -15.66
CA LEU A 198 17.28 9.64 -16.19
C LEU A 198 16.03 8.76 -16.15
N ARG A 199 15.76 8.06 -17.25
CA ARG A 199 14.59 7.20 -17.44
C ARG A 199 15.02 5.79 -17.82
N GLY A 200 14.18 4.81 -17.49
CA GLY A 200 14.38 3.43 -17.91
C GLY A 200 15.63 2.81 -17.30
N ILE A 201 16.06 3.27 -16.12
CA ILE A 201 17.14 2.63 -15.38
C ILE A 201 16.64 1.25 -14.99
N ARG A 202 17.37 0.22 -15.40
CA ARG A 202 17.08 -1.16 -15.07
C ARG A 202 18.31 -1.86 -14.53
N GLY A 203 18.09 -2.85 -13.69
CA GLY A 203 19.13 -3.67 -13.14
C GLY A 203 18.56 -4.77 -12.27
N ASN A 204 19.42 -5.34 -11.44
CA ASN A 204 19.07 -6.40 -10.51
C ASN A 204 19.46 -5.99 -9.09
N TRP A 205 18.55 -6.19 -8.14
CA TRP A 205 18.76 -5.95 -6.71
C TRP A 205 18.47 -7.25 -5.95
N GLY A 206 19.51 -7.91 -5.44
CA GLY A 206 19.34 -9.14 -4.65
C GLY A 206 18.61 -10.26 -5.41
N GLY A 207 18.85 -10.40 -6.72
CA GLY A 207 18.19 -11.38 -7.58
C GLY A 207 16.91 -10.89 -8.24
N ARG A 208 16.38 -9.72 -7.86
CA ARG A 208 15.09 -9.20 -8.36
C ARG A 208 15.30 -8.08 -9.36
N GLU A 209 14.55 -8.10 -10.46
CA GLU A 209 14.60 -7.03 -11.45
C GLU A 209 13.98 -5.75 -10.90
N PHE A 210 14.63 -4.63 -11.21
CA PHE A 210 14.15 -3.31 -10.85
C PHE A 210 13.97 -2.39 -12.04
N CYS A 211 12.99 -1.50 -11.95
CA CYS A 211 12.78 -0.38 -12.87
C CYS A 211 12.81 0.93 -12.09
N ALA A 212 13.60 1.89 -12.56
CA ALA A 212 13.82 3.14 -11.86
C ALA A 212 13.97 4.35 -12.80
N CYS A 213 13.89 5.51 -12.18
CA CYS A 213 14.18 6.81 -12.77
C CYS A 213 14.96 7.65 -11.76
N ALA A 214 15.59 8.72 -12.24
CA ALA A 214 16.33 9.63 -11.39
C ALA A 214 16.19 11.08 -11.86
N ALA A 215 16.34 12.03 -10.94
CA ALA A 215 16.51 13.44 -11.24
C ALA A 215 17.31 14.13 -10.13
N ARG A 216 18.00 15.23 -10.48
CA ARG A 216 18.80 16.05 -9.56
C ARG A 216 18.01 17.12 -8.81
N ASN A 217 16.69 17.14 -8.96
CA ASN A 217 15.84 18.04 -8.19
C ASN A 217 16.09 17.87 -6.69
N LEU A 218 16.32 18.98 -5.99
CA LEU A 218 16.31 18.99 -4.53
C LEU A 218 14.91 18.61 -4.02
N ILE A 219 14.81 17.55 -3.23
CA ILE A 219 13.58 17.12 -2.56
C ILE A 219 13.69 17.46 -1.08
N GLY A 220 12.69 18.13 -0.52
CA GLY A 220 12.65 18.60 0.87
C GLY A 220 11.25 18.48 1.48
N ALA A 221 10.89 19.42 2.35
CA ALA A 221 9.63 19.37 3.08
C ALA A 221 8.39 19.55 2.17
N ASP A 222 8.48 20.45 1.18
CA ASP A 222 7.34 20.95 0.41
C ASP A 222 7.11 20.23 -0.93
N ASN A 223 8.07 19.40 -1.35
CA ASN A 223 8.02 18.69 -2.62
C ASN A 223 8.36 17.20 -2.45
N ALA A 224 7.99 16.42 -3.45
CA ALA A 224 8.21 14.99 -3.51
C ALA A 224 8.50 14.56 -4.95
N CYS A 225 9.13 13.40 -5.10
CA CYS A 225 9.16 12.71 -6.37
C CYS A 225 7.91 11.83 -6.52
N PHE A 226 7.44 11.70 -7.75
CA PHE A 226 6.24 10.96 -8.10
C PHE A 226 6.58 9.92 -9.14
N LEU A 227 6.20 8.66 -8.91
CA LEU A 227 6.42 7.54 -9.83
C LEU A 227 5.07 6.96 -10.22
N ARG A 228 4.78 6.87 -11.52
CA ARG A 228 3.67 6.06 -12.01
C ARG A 228 4.14 4.63 -12.17
N VAL A 229 3.44 3.71 -11.53
CA VAL A 229 3.79 2.28 -11.54
C VAL A 229 2.71 1.48 -12.25
N GLU A 230 3.14 0.61 -13.17
CA GLU A 230 2.32 -0.42 -13.78
C GLU A 230 2.76 -1.80 -13.28
N GLY A 231 1.79 -2.63 -12.89
CA GLY A 231 2.04 -3.91 -12.21
C GLY A 231 1.86 -3.84 -10.69
N GLU A 232 2.41 -4.84 -10.01
CA GLU A 232 2.30 -5.06 -8.55
C GLU A 232 3.71 -4.94 -7.96
N PRO A 233 4.14 -3.72 -7.57
CA PRO A 233 5.49 -3.52 -7.07
C PRO A 233 5.69 -4.33 -5.81
N GLU A 234 6.59 -5.30 -5.81
CA GLU A 234 6.91 -6.05 -4.59
C GLU A 234 7.55 -5.13 -3.55
N ALA A 235 8.22 -4.08 -4.01
CA ALA A 235 8.80 -3.06 -3.15
C ALA A 235 9.19 -1.79 -3.89
N ILE A 236 9.50 -0.76 -3.11
CA ILE A 236 9.95 0.55 -3.56
C ILE A 236 11.29 0.85 -2.92
N PHE A 237 12.22 1.41 -3.69
CA PHE A 237 13.48 1.90 -3.16
C PHE A 237 13.75 3.35 -3.56
N ILE A 238 14.51 4.02 -2.71
CA ILE A 238 15.07 5.33 -2.95
C ILE A 238 16.58 5.25 -2.70
N ALA A 239 17.36 5.75 -3.64
CA ALA A 239 18.81 5.85 -3.54
C ALA A 239 19.26 7.26 -3.96
N PRO A 240 20.52 7.63 -3.68
CA PRO A 240 21.10 8.83 -4.24
C PRO A 240 21.03 8.87 -5.77
N TYR A 241 21.03 10.07 -6.35
CA TYR A 241 21.17 10.23 -7.80
C TYR A 241 22.48 9.58 -8.28
N PRO A 242 22.49 8.82 -9.37
CA PRO A 242 23.71 8.18 -9.88
C PRO A 242 24.64 9.25 -10.49
N GLU A 243 25.87 9.36 -9.97
CA GLU A 243 26.90 10.23 -10.54
C GLU A 243 27.41 9.68 -11.88
N GLU A 244 27.86 10.56 -12.79
CA GLU A 244 28.29 10.18 -14.15
C GLU A 244 29.64 9.42 -14.16
N ASP A 245 30.47 9.60 -13.13
CA ASP A 245 31.77 8.93 -12.96
C ASP A 245 31.70 7.82 -11.92
N GLY A 246 31.21 6.65 -12.32
CA GLY A 246 31.35 5.41 -11.57
C GLY A 246 30.45 5.28 -10.34
N LEU A 247 29.93 4.07 -10.13
CA LEU A 247 29.14 3.65 -8.97
C LEU A 247 29.99 3.58 -7.68
N GLU A 248 30.66 4.67 -7.29
CA GLU A 248 31.26 4.85 -5.96
C GLU A 248 30.50 5.94 -5.19
N THR A 249 29.21 5.72 -4.95
CA THR A 249 28.47 6.51 -3.96
C THR A 249 28.91 6.10 -2.56
N ARG A 250 29.76 6.94 -1.95
CA ARG A 250 30.11 6.93 -0.53
C ARG A 250 28.84 6.88 0.35
N ASN A 251 28.64 5.77 1.07
CA ASN A 251 27.88 5.64 2.33
C ASN A 251 26.51 6.32 2.48
N GLN A 252 25.74 6.55 1.40
CA GLN A 252 24.30 6.79 1.51
C GLN A 252 23.58 5.53 1.05
N SER A 253 23.24 4.67 2.01
CA SER A 253 22.50 3.44 1.79
C SER A 253 21.16 3.74 1.11
N ALA A 254 20.84 3.00 0.05
CA ALA A 254 19.48 3.02 -0.47
C ALA A 254 18.50 2.62 0.64
N ALA A 255 17.41 3.35 0.74
CA ALA A 255 16.28 2.99 1.58
C ALA A 255 15.30 2.17 0.75
N TYR A 256 14.62 1.23 1.41
CA TYR A 256 13.76 0.26 0.76
C TYR A 256 12.53 -0.03 1.63
N LEU A 257 11.39 -0.28 0.99
CA LEU A 257 10.13 -0.62 1.65
C LEU A 257 9.40 -1.72 0.87
N GLU A 258 9.18 -2.86 1.53
CA GLU A 258 8.43 -4.00 0.98
C GLU A 258 6.94 -3.70 0.92
N LEU A 259 6.25 -4.22 -0.09
CA LEU A 259 4.80 -4.07 -0.24
C LEU A 259 4.07 -5.43 -0.22
N ALA A 260 4.80 -6.51 -0.47
CA ALA A 260 4.33 -7.89 -0.42
C ALA A 260 5.48 -8.86 -0.19
#